data_AF-A0A0Q6JZB9-F1
#
_entry.id   AF-A0A0Q6JZB9-F1
#
_cell.length_a   1.000
_cell.length_b   1.000
_cell.length_c   1.000
_cell.angle_alpha   90.00
_cell.angle_beta   90.00
_cell.angle_gamma   90.00
#
_symmetry.space_group_name_H-M   'P 1'
#
loop_
_entity.id
_entity.type
_entity.pdbx_description
1 polymer ?
#
loop_
_entity_poly.entity_id
_entity_poly.type
_entity_poly.pdbx_seq_one_letter_code
_entity_poly.pdbx_strand_id
1 'polypeptide(L)'
;MADHNWKPETRRSYRSSLATFYRWGHAMGHITVDPAFTLAPVKIPRARPRPAPNDVVDDALRHVDLRVRMMVLILAFTGMRRGECSRLHTNQLERDLLGWQLRVIGKGGVERLIPIDDQLAATLRLLPNGWVFPGQIDGHISAHYLGKLVSRALGDGWTAHTLRHRFASLAYAVERDIRAVQELLGHASVTTTQIYTYVPEQSMRRAAAGAGAGLFAA
;
A
#
# COMPACT_ATOMS: atom_id res chain seq x y z
N MET A 1 2.17 -22.39 23.80
CA MET A 1 2.25 -21.06 23.15
C MET A 1 3.10 -20.04 23.92
N ALA A 2 3.58 -20.34 25.14
CA ALA A 2 4.26 -19.37 26.00
C ALA A 2 5.75 -19.12 25.66
N ASP A 3 6.37 -19.91 24.78
CA ASP A 3 7.84 -19.91 24.59
C ASP A 3 8.29 -19.39 23.21
N HIS A 4 7.43 -18.64 22.54
CA HIS A 4 7.68 -18.18 21.18
C HIS A 4 7.84 -16.66 21.16
N ASN A 5 9.05 -16.18 20.90
CA ASN A 5 9.38 -14.77 20.87
C ASN A 5 8.88 -14.11 19.56
N TRP A 6 7.57 -13.92 19.46
CA TRP A 6 6.91 -13.38 18.27
C TRP A 6 7.07 -11.86 18.15
N LYS A 7 7.26 -11.38 16.91
CA LYS A 7 7.22 -9.95 16.60
C LYS A 7 5.90 -9.31 17.08
N PRO A 8 5.88 -8.03 17.50
CA PRO A 8 4.67 -7.36 17.99
C PRO A 8 3.46 -7.47 17.05
N GLU A 9 3.68 -7.32 15.75
CA GLU A 9 2.67 -7.46 14.70
C GLU A 9 2.07 -8.87 14.68
N THR A 10 2.90 -9.90 14.79
CA THR A 10 2.46 -11.29 14.87
C THR A 10 1.59 -11.51 16.11
N ARG A 11 2.03 -11.07 17.29
CA ARG A 11 1.23 -11.18 18.53
C ARG A 11 -0.13 -10.48 18.42
N ARG A 12 -0.17 -9.29 17.83
CA ARG A 12 -1.42 -8.55 17.59
C ARG A 12 -2.37 -9.32 16.68
N SER A 13 -1.85 -9.89 15.59
CA SER A 13 -2.65 -10.68 14.64
C SER A 13 -3.29 -11.87 15.35
N TYR A 14 -2.51 -12.65 16.10
CA TYR A 14 -3.04 -13.80 16.84
C TYR A 14 -4.06 -13.39 17.90
N ARG A 15 -3.78 -12.34 18.69
CA ARG A 15 -4.76 -11.78 19.64
C ARG A 15 -6.06 -11.40 18.93
N SER A 16 -5.97 -10.75 17.76
CA SER A 16 -7.15 -10.34 17.00
C SER A 16 -7.95 -11.56 16.52
N SER A 17 -7.30 -12.61 16.02
CA SER A 17 -7.97 -13.83 15.59
C SER A 17 -8.68 -14.53 16.75
N LEU A 18 -7.98 -14.69 17.89
CA LEU A 18 -8.57 -15.30 19.11
C LEU A 18 -9.75 -14.46 19.62
N ALA A 19 -9.59 -13.14 19.68
CA ALA A 19 -10.65 -12.25 20.13
C ALA A 19 -11.89 -12.35 19.24
N THR A 20 -11.73 -12.38 17.91
CA THR A 20 -12.85 -12.56 16.98
C THR A 20 -13.51 -13.93 17.14
N PHE A 21 -12.74 -15.00 17.30
CA PHE A 21 -13.25 -16.36 17.48
C PHE A 21 -14.10 -16.49 18.75
N TYR A 22 -13.57 -16.06 19.89
CA TYR A 22 -14.29 -16.15 21.17
C TYR A 22 -15.51 -15.24 21.23
N ARG A 23 -15.43 -14.03 20.66
CA ARG A 23 -16.61 -13.15 20.53
C ARG A 23 -17.71 -13.78 19.67
N TRP A 24 -17.34 -14.41 18.56
CA TRP A 24 -18.30 -15.14 17.73
C TRP A 24 -18.92 -16.31 18.51
N GLY A 25 -18.10 -17.11 19.19
CA GLY A 25 -18.57 -18.25 19.99
C GLY A 25 -19.53 -17.82 21.09
N HIS A 26 -19.27 -16.70 21.75
CA HIS A 26 -20.16 -16.13 22.76
C HIS A 26 -21.45 -15.60 22.13
N ALA A 27 -21.36 -14.85 21.02
CA ALA A 27 -22.53 -14.32 20.31
C ALA A 27 -23.46 -15.41 19.77
N MET A 28 -22.91 -16.57 19.38
CA MET A 28 -23.67 -17.74 18.92
C MET A 28 -24.12 -18.66 20.07
N GLY A 29 -23.81 -18.33 21.32
CA GLY A 29 -24.19 -19.15 22.49
C GLY A 29 -23.40 -20.45 22.66
N HIS A 30 -22.30 -20.64 21.93
CA HIS A 30 -21.42 -21.80 22.08
C HIS A 30 -20.58 -21.77 23.36
N ILE A 31 -20.36 -20.57 23.91
CA ILE A 31 -19.75 -20.35 25.22
C ILE A 31 -20.57 -19.33 26.01
N THR A 32 -20.57 -19.46 27.33
CA THR A 32 -21.36 -18.61 28.23
C THR A 32 -20.65 -17.32 28.64
N VAL A 33 -19.33 -17.24 28.44
CA VAL A 33 -18.50 -16.08 28.77
C VAL A 33 -17.50 -15.86 27.64
N ASP A 34 -17.27 -14.60 27.25
CA ASP A 34 -16.22 -14.23 26.29
C ASP A 34 -14.85 -14.06 26.99
N PRO A 35 -13.91 -15.02 26.88
CA PRO A 35 -12.57 -14.87 27.46
C PRO A 35 -11.73 -13.80 26.75
N ALA A 36 -12.14 -13.30 25.58
CA ALA A 36 -11.38 -12.26 24.88
C ALA A 36 -11.34 -10.94 25.64
N PHE A 37 -12.25 -10.71 26.58
CA PHE A 37 -12.30 -9.49 27.39
C PHE A 37 -11.06 -9.32 28.28
N THR A 38 -10.43 -10.41 28.70
CA THR A 38 -9.22 -10.39 29.55
C THR A 38 -7.92 -10.34 28.76
N LEU A 39 -7.97 -10.46 27.43
CA LEU A 39 -6.77 -10.45 26.59
C LEU A 39 -6.11 -9.07 26.59
N ALA A 40 -4.93 -8.96 27.20
CA ALA A 40 -4.16 -7.73 27.27
C ALA A 40 -3.85 -7.14 25.87
N PRO A 41 -3.92 -5.81 25.70
CA PRO A 41 -3.61 -5.16 24.44
C PRO A 41 -2.13 -5.29 24.06
N VAL A 42 -1.88 -5.70 22.82
CA VAL A 42 -0.54 -5.70 22.24
C VAL A 42 -0.22 -4.29 21.76
N LYS A 43 0.67 -3.59 22.47
CA LYS A 43 1.21 -2.31 22.01
C LYS A 43 2.14 -2.55 20.82
N ILE A 44 1.86 -1.86 19.72
CA ILE A 44 2.73 -1.85 18.54
C ILE A 44 3.36 -0.46 18.45
N PRO A 45 4.70 -0.35 18.43
CA PRO A 45 5.38 0.90 18.12
C PRO A 45 4.92 1.40 16.75
N ARG A 46 4.80 2.73 16.55
CA ARG A 46 4.49 3.27 15.22
C ARG A 46 5.60 2.87 14.26
N ALA A 47 5.34 1.90 13.39
CA ALA A 47 6.27 1.48 12.37
C ALA A 47 6.46 2.62 11.38
N ARG A 48 7.72 2.97 11.09
CA ARG A 48 8.03 3.89 10.00
C ARG A 48 7.92 3.10 8.69
N PRO A 49 7.25 3.63 7.65
CA PRO A 49 7.28 2.99 6.35
C PRO A 49 8.74 2.84 5.91
N ARG A 50 9.01 1.76 5.17
CA ARG A 50 10.30 1.49 4.54
C ARG A 50 10.14 1.58 3.02
N PRO A 51 10.23 2.78 2.44
CA PRO A 51 10.17 2.99 0.99
C PRO A 51 11.32 2.26 0.30
N ALA A 52 11.06 1.67 -0.86
CA ALA A 52 12.15 1.19 -1.71
C ALA A 52 13.00 2.39 -2.20
N PRO A 53 14.34 2.36 -2.04
CA PRO A 53 15.25 3.37 -2.57
C PRO A 53 15.26 3.42 -4.10
N ASN A 54 15.73 4.54 -4.68
CA ASN A 54 15.80 4.70 -6.14
C ASN A 54 16.80 3.74 -6.78
N ASP A 55 17.99 3.60 -6.20
CA ASP A 55 19.04 2.69 -6.65
C ASP A 55 18.56 1.24 -6.72
N VAL A 56 17.79 0.79 -5.73
CA VAL A 56 17.18 -0.55 -5.72
C VAL A 56 16.18 -0.72 -6.86
N VAL A 57 15.33 0.27 -7.12
CA VAL A 57 14.34 0.21 -8.21
C VAL A 57 15.04 0.27 -9.57
N ASP A 58 16.00 1.17 -9.73
CA ASP A 58 16.74 1.37 -10.99
C ASP A 58 17.57 0.15 -11.35
N ASP A 59 18.21 -0.49 -10.37
CA ASP A 59 18.93 -1.73 -10.56
C ASP A 59 18.00 -2.88 -10.96
N ALA A 60 16.87 -3.04 -10.27
CA ALA A 60 15.87 -4.04 -10.61
C ALA A 60 15.36 -3.86 -12.05
N LEU A 61 15.08 -2.64 -12.49
CA LEU A 61 14.59 -2.38 -13.85
C LEU A 61 15.61 -2.74 -14.94
N ARG A 62 16.92 -2.73 -14.65
CA ARG A 62 17.98 -3.06 -15.62
C ARG A 62 18.20 -4.56 -15.82
N HIS A 63 17.90 -5.38 -14.81
CA HIS A 63 18.30 -6.79 -14.78
C HIS A 63 17.15 -7.81 -14.88
N VAL A 64 15.92 -7.35 -15.16
CA VAL A 64 14.75 -8.23 -15.24
C VAL A 64 14.12 -8.26 -16.62
N ASP A 65 13.40 -9.34 -16.91
CA ASP A 65 12.60 -9.46 -18.12
C ASP A 65 11.45 -8.43 -18.16
N LEU A 66 10.89 -8.20 -19.35
CA LEU A 66 9.84 -7.20 -19.58
C LEU A 66 8.62 -7.40 -18.67
N ARG A 67 8.24 -8.65 -18.38
CA ARG A 67 7.06 -8.94 -17.56
C ARG A 67 7.27 -8.47 -16.13
N VAL A 68 8.42 -8.79 -15.53
CA VAL A 68 8.76 -8.35 -14.18
C VAL A 68 9.03 -6.84 -14.14
N ARG A 69 9.68 -6.29 -15.19
CA ARG A 69 9.88 -4.85 -15.34
C ARG A 69 8.55 -4.09 -15.27
N MET A 70 7.53 -4.56 -16.01
CA MET A 70 6.18 -3.99 -15.97
C MET A 70 5.54 -4.09 -14.59
N MET A 71 5.71 -5.21 -13.86
CA MET A 71 5.20 -5.33 -12.48
C MET A 71 5.80 -4.27 -11.56
N VAL A 72 7.13 -4.07 -11.65
CA VAL A 72 7.85 -3.08 -10.84
C VAL A 72 7.39 -1.66 -11.19
N LEU A 73 7.33 -1.31 -12.48
CA LEU A 73 6.88 0.01 -12.94
C LEU A 73 5.45 0.31 -12.48
N ILE A 74 4.49 -0.57 -12.76
CA ILE A 74 3.09 -0.36 -12.37
C ILE A 74 2.98 -0.14 -10.85
N LEU A 75 3.62 -0.99 -10.04
CA LEU A 75 3.58 -0.87 -8.58
C LEU A 75 4.26 0.42 -8.07
N ALA A 76 5.39 0.80 -8.66
CA ALA A 76 6.17 1.97 -8.25
C ALA A 76 5.50 3.30 -8.65
N PHE A 77 4.78 3.32 -9.78
CA PHE A 77 4.15 4.52 -10.34
C PHE A 77 2.72 4.75 -9.86
N THR A 78 2.03 3.69 -9.43
CA THR A 78 0.61 3.80 -9.01
C THR A 78 0.41 3.56 -7.52
N GLY A 79 1.39 2.93 -6.86
CA GLY A 79 1.26 2.49 -5.48
C GLY A 79 0.15 1.46 -5.25
N MET A 80 -0.43 0.83 -6.28
CA MET A 80 -1.51 -0.15 -6.10
C MET A 80 -1.06 -1.39 -5.31
N ARG A 81 -1.99 -2.11 -4.70
CA ARG A 81 -1.66 -3.34 -3.95
C ARG A 81 -1.24 -4.44 -4.92
N ARG A 82 -0.37 -5.36 -4.51
CA ARG A 82 0.01 -6.52 -5.33
C ARG A 82 -1.18 -7.35 -5.85
N GLY A 83 -2.26 -7.42 -5.07
CA GLY A 83 -3.48 -8.14 -5.45
C GLY A 83 -4.42 -7.35 -6.37
N GLU A 84 -4.22 -6.04 -6.47
CA GLU A 84 -4.86 -5.19 -7.49
C GLU A 84 -4.04 -5.33 -8.79
N CYS A 85 -2.71 -5.19 -8.70
CA CYS A 85 -1.79 -5.34 -9.83
C CYS A 85 -1.87 -6.72 -10.50
N SER A 86 -2.00 -7.80 -9.72
CA SER A 86 -2.13 -9.16 -10.27
C SER A 86 -3.42 -9.37 -11.09
N ARG A 87 -4.42 -8.50 -10.90
CA ARG A 87 -5.72 -8.52 -11.56
C ARG A 87 -5.92 -7.30 -12.46
N LEU A 88 -4.83 -6.68 -12.89
CA LEU A 88 -4.92 -5.54 -13.81
C LEU A 88 -5.24 -6.07 -15.22
N HIS A 89 -6.25 -5.48 -15.84
CA HIS A 89 -6.73 -5.79 -17.17
C HIS A 89 -6.52 -4.58 -18.09
N THR A 90 -6.23 -4.80 -19.38
CA THR A 90 -5.89 -3.71 -20.31
C THR A 90 -7.04 -2.74 -20.54
N ASN A 91 -8.29 -3.20 -20.43
CA ASN A 91 -9.49 -2.34 -20.51
C ASN A 91 -9.67 -1.38 -19.32
N GLN A 92 -8.81 -1.44 -18.29
CA GLN A 92 -8.81 -0.50 -17.17
C GLN A 92 -7.95 0.73 -17.42
N LEU A 93 -7.27 0.78 -18.57
CA LEU A 93 -6.57 1.96 -19.04
C LEU A 93 -7.55 2.91 -19.71
N GLU A 94 -7.70 4.09 -19.13
CA GLU A 94 -8.64 5.12 -19.55
C GLU A 94 -7.91 6.43 -19.80
N ARG A 95 -8.52 7.29 -20.62
CA ARG A 95 -7.99 8.63 -20.91
C ARG A 95 -9.11 9.64 -20.82
N ASP A 96 -8.86 10.72 -20.08
CA ASP A 96 -9.75 11.88 -20.00
C ASP A 96 -9.07 13.13 -20.59
N LEU A 97 -9.60 14.32 -20.27
CA LEU A 97 -9.03 15.59 -20.71
C LEU A 97 -7.71 15.95 -20.03
N LEU A 98 -7.41 15.37 -18.86
CA LEU A 98 -6.23 15.65 -18.06
C LEU A 98 -5.08 14.70 -18.40
N GLY A 99 -5.37 13.45 -18.79
CA GLY A 99 -4.34 12.51 -19.19
C GLY A 99 -4.79 11.05 -19.12
N TRP A 100 -3.81 10.16 -19.00
CA TRP A 100 -4.05 8.73 -18.82
C TRP A 100 -4.24 8.39 -17.36
N GLN A 101 -5.12 7.42 -17.11
CA GLN A 101 -5.40 6.92 -15.77
C GLN A 101 -5.70 5.42 -15.79
N LEU A 102 -5.45 4.78 -14.66
CA LEU A 102 -5.86 3.39 -14.42
C LEU A 102 -7.04 3.37 -13.45
N ARG A 103 -8.13 2.73 -13.88
CA ARG A 103 -9.24 2.39 -12.99
C ARG A 103 -8.91 1.15 -12.20
N VAL A 104 -8.74 1.32 -10.89
CA VAL A 104 -8.36 0.24 -9.97
C VAL A 104 -9.53 -0.11 -9.04
N ILE A 105 -9.92 -1.38 -9.04
CA ILE A 105 -10.97 -1.90 -8.17
C ILE A 105 -10.33 -2.49 -6.92
N GLY A 106 -10.61 -1.87 -5.78
CA GLY A 106 -10.11 -2.24 -4.46
C GLY A 106 -10.94 -3.30 -3.74
N LYS A 107 -10.61 -3.54 -2.46
CA LYS A 107 -11.38 -4.44 -1.60
C LYS A 107 -12.80 -3.90 -1.40
N GLY A 108 -13.80 -4.77 -1.57
CA GLY A 108 -15.20 -4.40 -1.39
C GLY A 108 -15.83 -3.70 -2.61
N GLY A 109 -15.18 -3.76 -3.78
CA GLY A 109 -15.70 -3.15 -5.02
C GLY A 109 -15.50 -1.65 -5.12
N VAL A 110 -14.76 -1.04 -4.18
CA VAL A 110 -14.47 0.40 -4.21
C VAL A 110 -13.51 0.70 -5.35
N GLU A 111 -13.97 1.49 -6.31
CA GLU A 111 -13.17 1.93 -7.45
C GLU A 111 -12.40 3.22 -7.12
N ARG A 112 -11.23 3.38 -7.75
CA ARG A 112 -10.49 4.64 -7.79
C ARG A 112 -9.76 4.80 -9.11
N LEU A 113 -9.54 6.03 -9.51
CA LEU A 113 -8.74 6.37 -10.68
C LEU A 113 -7.35 6.80 -10.21
N ILE A 114 -6.31 6.25 -10.83
CA ILE A 114 -4.91 6.60 -10.55
C ILE A 114 -4.32 7.20 -11.82
N PRO A 115 -4.02 8.51 -11.84
CA PRO A 115 -3.31 9.13 -12.97
C PRO A 115 -1.95 8.47 -13.20
N ILE A 116 -1.60 8.25 -14.46
CA ILE A 116 -0.32 7.69 -14.87
C ILE A 116 0.30 8.54 -15.98
N ASP A 117 1.63 8.45 -16.13
CA ASP A 117 2.34 9.14 -17.20
C ASP A 117 2.13 8.47 -18.57
N ASP A 118 2.42 9.24 -19.62
CA ASP A 118 2.27 8.81 -21.01
C ASP A 118 3.16 7.61 -21.37
N GLN A 119 4.33 7.43 -20.75
CA GLN A 119 5.24 6.32 -21.07
C GLN A 119 4.67 4.99 -20.55
N LEU A 120 4.15 4.98 -19.31
CA LEU A 120 3.49 3.80 -18.76
C LEU A 120 2.22 3.47 -19.57
N ALA A 121 1.42 4.48 -19.92
CA ALA A 121 0.23 4.29 -20.74
C ALA A 121 0.57 3.74 -22.13
N ALA A 122 1.58 4.30 -22.80
CA ALA A 122 2.05 3.80 -24.10
C ALA A 122 2.47 2.33 -24.02
N THR A 123 3.18 1.95 -22.96
CA THR A 123 3.62 0.56 -22.78
C THR A 123 2.43 -0.39 -22.56
N LEU A 124 1.43 0.02 -21.78
CA LEU A 124 0.22 -0.78 -21.54
C LEU A 124 -0.63 -0.94 -22.82
N ARG A 125 -0.67 0.06 -23.69
CA ARG A 125 -1.42 0.01 -24.96
C ARG A 125 -0.86 -0.95 -25.98
N LEU A 126 0.42 -1.31 -25.87
CA LEU A 126 1.05 -2.30 -26.74
C LEU A 126 0.69 -3.74 -26.35
N LEU A 127 0.07 -3.95 -25.19
CA LEU A 127 -0.36 -5.26 -24.76
C LEU A 127 -1.64 -5.70 -25.50
N PRO A 128 -1.79 -6.99 -25.81
CA PRO A 128 -3.04 -7.51 -26.35
C PRO A 128 -4.17 -7.33 -25.34
N ASN A 129 -5.41 -7.29 -25.84
CA ASN A 129 -6.58 -7.25 -24.97
C ASN A 129 -6.61 -8.46 -24.02
N GLY A 130 -6.70 -8.19 -22.72
CA GLY A 130 -6.73 -9.23 -21.69
C GLY A 130 -6.10 -8.79 -20.38
N TRP A 131 -5.67 -9.79 -19.60
CA TRP A 131 -4.90 -9.57 -18.38
C TRP A 131 -3.51 -9.02 -18.71
N VAL A 132 -3.11 -7.94 -18.04
CA VAL A 132 -1.75 -7.37 -18.16
C VAL A 132 -0.70 -8.40 -17.73
N PHE A 133 -1.04 -9.26 -16.77
CA PHE A 133 -0.21 -10.37 -16.32
C PHE A 133 -0.97 -11.69 -16.39
N PRO A 134 -0.99 -12.37 -17.55
CA PRO A 134 -1.73 -13.62 -17.72
C PRO A 134 -1.15 -14.74 -16.85
N GLY A 135 -1.99 -15.68 -16.44
CA GLY A 135 -1.59 -16.78 -15.57
C GLY A 135 -2.70 -17.82 -15.36
N GLN A 136 -2.49 -18.73 -14.42
CA GLN A 136 -3.35 -19.90 -14.21
C GLN A 136 -4.49 -19.67 -13.21
N ILE A 137 -4.59 -18.49 -12.61
CA ILE A 137 -5.65 -18.15 -11.64
C ILE A 137 -6.65 -17.27 -12.36
N ASP A 138 -7.78 -17.84 -12.79
CA ASP A 138 -8.84 -17.12 -13.53
C ASP A 138 -8.30 -16.34 -14.75
N GLY A 139 -7.26 -16.87 -15.40
CA GLY A 139 -6.57 -16.26 -16.54
C GLY A 139 -5.46 -15.28 -16.18
N HIS A 140 -5.25 -14.94 -14.90
CA HIS A 140 -4.23 -14.00 -14.43
C HIS A 140 -3.21 -14.64 -13.46
N ILE A 141 -2.11 -13.93 -13.21
CA ILE A 141 -1.08 -14.36 -12.25
C ILE A 141 -1.61 -14.29 -10.81
N SER A 142 -1.16 -15.19 -9.93
CA SER A 142 -1.49 -15.08 -8.50
C SER A 142 -0.79 -13.87 -7.87
N ALA A 143 -1.47 -13.20 -6.93
CA ALA A 143 -0.88 -12.08 -6.17
C ALA A 143 0.36 -12.50 -5.37
N HIS A 144 0.40 -13.76 -4.92
CA HIS A 144 1.55 -14.33 -4.22
C HIS A 144 2.75 -14.46 -5.16
N TYR A 145 2.56 -15.05 -6.35
CA TYR A 145 3.65 -15.28 -7.29
C TYR A 145 4.19 -13.96 -7.86
N LEU A 146 3.31 -13.00 -8.21
CA LEU A 146 3.71 -11.64 -8.56
C LEU A 146 4.58 -11.02 -7.46
N GLY A 147 4.16 -11.14 -6.19
CA GLY A 147 4.93 -10.66 -5.06
C GLY A 147 6.31 -11.31 -4.94
N LYS A 148 6.43 -12.60 -5.23
CA LYS A 148 7.71 -13.34 -5.24
C LYS A 148 8.63 -12.85 -6.36
N LEU A 149 8.11 -12.64 -7.56
CA LEU A 149 8.87 -12.12 -8.70
C LEU A 149 9.41 -10.71 -8.40
N VAL A 150 8.54 -9.82 -7.91
CA VAL A 150 8.93 -8.45 -7.54
C VAL A 150 9.94 -8.44 -6.41
N SER A 151 9.77 -9.26 -5.38
CA SER A 151 10.74 -9.30 -4.25
C SER A 151 12.10 -9.85 -4.70
N ARG A 152 12.11 -10.85 -5.59
CA ARG A 152 13.36 -11.34 -6.20
C ARG A 152 14.06 -10.27 -7.03
N ALA A 153 13.31 -9.50 -7.80
CA ALA A 153 13.83 -8.42 -8.62
C ALA A 153 14.47 -7.29 -7.81
N LEU A 154 13.86 -6.93 -6.68
CA LEU A 154 14.33 -5.83 -5.83
C LEU A 154 15.42 -6.26 -4.84
N GLY A 155 15.62 -7.56 -4.62
CA GLY A 155 16.55 -8.08 -3.62
C GLY A 155 16.01 -8.10 -2.19
N ASP A 156 16.86 -8.53 -1.26
CA ASP A 156 16.45 -8.84 0.11
C ASP A 156 15.92 -7.61 0.88
N GLY A 157 14.77 -7.80 1.52
CA GLY A 157 14.12 -6.75 2.33
C GLY A 157 13.23 -5.80 1.54
N TRP A 158 13.09 -5.97 0.22
CA TRP A 158 12.26 -5.15 -0.65
C TRP A 158 11.14 -5.98 -1.28
N THR A 159 9.94 -5.40 -1.37
CA THR A 159 8.73 -6.11 -1.79
C THR A 159 7.79 -5.18 -2.57
N ALA A 160 6.72 -5.74 -3.13
CA ALA A 160 5.64 -4.92 -3.68
C ALA A 160 5.07 -3.90 -2.68
N HIS A 161 5.11 -4.19 -1.38
CA HIS A 161 4.64 -3.24 -0.36
C HIS A 161 5.62 -2.07 -0.15
N THR A 162 6.94 -2.31 -0.28
CA THR A 162 7.93 -1.23 -0.18
C THR A 162 7.88 -0.30 -1.40
N LEU A 163 7.51 -0.80 -2.59
CA LEU A 163 7.20 0.05 -3.76
C LEU A 163 5.97 0.92 -3.51
N ARG A 164 4.91 0.38 -2.90
CA ARG A 164 3.75 1.19 -2.49
C ARG A 164 4.11 2.27 -1.47
N HIS A 165 4.97 1.96 -0.50
CA HIS A 165 5.49 2.96 0.43
C HIS A 165 6.33 4.03 -0.28
N ARG A 166 7.11 3.65 -1.29
CA ARG A 166 7.85 4.59 -2.16
C ARG A 166 6.91 5.55 -2.85
N PHE A 167 5.92 5.04 -3.59
CA PHE A 167 4.91 5.87 -4.26
C PHE A 167 4.26 6.86 -3.28
N ALA A 168 3.76 6.37 -2.16
CA ALA A 168 3.06 7.19 -1.17
C ALA A 168 3.96 8.29 -0.56
N SER A 169 5.21 7.96 -0.26
CA SER A 169 6.16 8.91 0.32
C SER A 169 6.53 10.00 -0.68
N LEU A 170 6.71 9.64 -1.96
CA LEU A 170 7.00 10.60 -3.04
C LEU A 170 5.78 11.48 -3.34
N ALA A 171 4.60 10.89 -3.46
CA ALA A 171 3.35 11.64 -3.70
C ALA A 171 3.10 12.65 -2.57
N TYR A 172 3.25 12.25 -1.31
CA TYR A 172 3.11 13.17 -0.19
C TYR A 172 4.20 14.25 -0.15
N ALA A 173 5.43 13.93 -0.55
CA ALA A 173 6.52 14.90 -0.59
C ALA A 173 6.25 16.05 -1.57
N VAL A 174 5.61 15.74 -2.71
CA VAL A 174 5.23 16.71 -3.74
C VAL A 174 3.95 17.46 -3.35
N GLU A 175 2.86 16.75 -3.07
CA GLU A 175 1.54 17.36 -2.93
C GLU A 175 1.30 17.99 -1.56
N ARG A 176 1.89 17.42 -0.49
CA ARG A 176 1.64 17.79 0.91
C ARG A 176 0.18 17.70 1.38
N ASP A 177 -0.75 17.27 0.53
CA ASP A 177 -2.11 16.88 0.91
C ASP A 177 -2.20 15.37 1.21
N ILE A 178 -2.51 15.05 2.47
CA ILE A 178 -2.67 13.66 2.90
C ILE A 178 -3.98 13.03 2.41
N ARG A 179 -5.00 13.82 2.10
CA ARG A 179 -6.27 13.34 1.54
C ARG A 179 -6.09 12.92 0.10
N ALA A 180 -5.43 13.72 -0.74
CA ALA A 180 -5.06 13.31 -2.09
C ALA A 180 -4.30 11.96 -2.11
N VAL A 181 -3.30 11.81 -1.23
CA VAL A 181 -2.53 10.55 -1.12
C VAL A 181 -3.40 9.39 -0.60
N GLN A 182 -4.36 9.64 0.30
CA GLN A 182 -5.29 8.63 0.79
C GLN A 182 -6.18 8.10 -0.35
N GLU A 183 -6.71 9.01 -1.18
CA GLU A 183 -7.55 8.68 -2.34
C GLU A 183 -6.74 7.87 -3.37
N LEU A 184 -5.56 8.33 -3.77
CA LEU A 184 -4.66 7.62 -4.70
C LEU A 184 -4.35 6.19 -4.24
N LEU A 185 -4.11 6.01 -2.94
CA LEU A 185 -3.82 4.70 -2.37
C LEU A 185 -5.07 3.83 -2.15
N GLY A 186 -6.28 4.40 -2.16
CA GLY A 186 -7.50 3.68 -1.78
C GLY A 186 -7.43 3.18 -0.34
N HIS A 187 -7.08 4.06 0.59
CA HIS A 187 -7.09 3.78 2.02
C HIS A 187 -8.44 4.14 2.63
N ALA A 188 -9.12 3.16 3.22
CA ALA A 188 -10.39 3.36 3.93
C ALA A 188 -10.25 4.25 5.19
N SER A 189 -9.03 4.49 5.67
CA SER A 189 -8.77 5.31 6.85
C SER A 189 -7.53 6.18 6.64
N VAL A 190 -7.68 7.47 6.94
CA VAL A 190 -6.59 8.47 6.99
C VAL A 190 -5.45 7.99 7.90
N THR A 191 -5.75 7.29 8.99
CA THR A 191 -4.74 6.75 9.92
C THR A 191 -3.73 5.85 9.24
N THR A 192 -4.14 5.12 8.19
CA THR A 192 -3.23 4.28 7.40
C THR A 192 -2.29 5.12 6.54
N THR A 193 -2.71 6.33 6.14
CA THR A 193 -1.95 7.25 5.31
C THR A 193 -1.05 8.17 6.16
N GLN A 194 -1.44 8.49 7.39
CA GLN A 194 -0.67 9.34 8.33
C GLN A 194 0.75 8.85 8.59
N ILE A 195 1.07 7.57 8.31
CA ILE A 195 2.43 7.06 8.43
C ILE A 195 3.43 7.80 7.52
N TYR A 196 2.96 8.49 6.47
CA TYR A 196 3.79 9.28 5.55
C TYR A 196 3.95 10.75 5.96
N THR A 197 3.17 11.24 6.93
CA THR A 197 3.19 12.64 7.37
C THR A 197 4.21 12.89 8.47
N TYR A 198 5.43 12.33 8.37
CA TYR A 198 6.43 12.56 9.41
C TYR A 198 6.74 14.07 9.51
N VAL A 199 6.47 14.64 10.68
CA VAL A 199 6.77 16.04 11.00
C VAL A 199 8.00 16.08 11.91
N PRO A 200 9.15 16.61 11.45
CA PRO A 200 10.30 16.86 12.30
C PRO A 200 9.96 17.88 13.40
N GLU A 201 10.59 17.76 14.58
CA GLU A 201 10.33 18.65 15.73
C GLU A 201 10.53 20.14 15.39
N GLN A 202 11.56 20.45 14.58
CA GLN A 202 11.82 21.81 14.11
C GLN A 202 10.67 22.38 13.28
N SER A 203 9.97 21.57 12.50
CA SER A 203 8.78 22.00 11.75
C SER A 203 7.61 22.31 12.68
N MET A 204 7.44 21.57 13.78
CA MET A 204 6.45 21.89 14.80
C MET A 204 6.76 23.22 15.50
N ARG A 205 8.03 23.45 15.84
CA ARG A 205 8.48 24.72 16.45
C ARG A 205 8.24 25.92 15.51
N ARG A 206 8.54 25.78 14.21
CA ARG A 206 8.27 26.81 13.20
C ARG A 206 6.78 27.09 13.02
N ALA A 207 5.94 26.04 12.97
CA ALA A 207 4.49 26.20 12.85
C ALA A 207 3.91 26.95 14.06
N ALA A 208 4.34 26.61 15.28
CA ALA A 208 3.93 27.30 16.50
C ALA A 208 4.40 28.77 16.51
N ALA A 209 5.64 29.04 16.11
CA ALA A 209 6.18 30.39 16.02
C ALA A 209 5.43 31.24 14.96
N GLY A 210 5.13 30.68 13.79
CA GLY A 210 4.38 31.36 12.73
C GLY A 210 2.93 31.69 13.12
N ALA A 211 2.27 30.81 13.89
CA ALA A 211 0.95 31.10 14.43
C ALA A 211 0.96 32.27 15.43
N GLY A 212 2.05 32.43 16.19
CA GLY A 212 2.24 33.56 17.11
C GLY A 212 2.64 34.86 16.42
N ALA A 213 3.34 34.79 15.29
CA ALA A 213 3.84 35.98 14.58
C ALA A 213 2.70 36.90 14.08
N GLY A 214 1.51 36.35 13.78
CA GLY A 214 0.34 37.14 13.39
C GLY A 214 -0.30 37.96 14.53
N LEU A 215 0.03 37.69 15.79
CA LEU A 215 -0.51 38.42 16.96
C LEU A 215 0.36 39.61 17.38
N PHE A 216 1.63 39.64 16.97
CA PHE A 216 2.60 40.66 17.36
C PHE A 216 3.12 41.50 16.19
N ALA A 217 2.61 41.28 14.97
CA ALA A 217 2.84 42.13 13.81
C ALA A 217 1.70 43.16 13.70
N ALA A 218 1.73 44.16 14.59
CA ALA A 218 0.93 45.39 14.52
C ALA A 218 1.82 46.59 14.86
#